data_AF-A0A2T5GCY3-F1
#
_entry.id   AF-A0A2T5GCY3-F1
#
_cell.length_a   1.000
_cell.length_b   1.000
_cell.length_c   1.000
_cell.angle_alpha   90.00
_cell.angle_beta   90.00
_cell.angle_gamma   90.00
#
_symmetry.space_group_name_H-M   'P 1'
#
loop_
_entity.id
_entity.type
_entity.pdbx_description
1 polymer ?
#
loop_
_entity_poly.entity_id
_entity_poly.type
_entity_poly.pdbx_seq_one_letter_code
_entity_poly.pdbx_strand_id
1 'polypeptide(L)'
;MTALLYGPGAGIGIEGIKNVLHYLIRGGEAGLPIGQAANFLAGSVYVSVAAWAYGRRSDAAGLAVGLALGSLLTAVAMAAANYFFLFPLYIAVLHYPIAREDILPLILTAIFPFNLVKGGLIGIVAFALYSRLHGWIRERRATEVSAERR
;
A
#
# COMPACT_ATOMS: atom_id res chain seq x y z
N MET A 1 4.55 -9.46 -2.87
CA MET A 1 5.51 -10.37 -3.54
C MET A 1 5.62 -10.09 -5.02
N THR A 2 4.51 -10.00 -5.76
CA THR A 2 4.48 -9.67 -7.21
C THR A 2 5.32 -8.45 -7.57
N ALA A 3 5.26 -7.37 -6.78
CA ALA A 3 6.06 -6.16 -7.01
C ALA A 3 7.58 -6.42 -6.93
N LEU A 4 7.99 -7.41 -6.13
CA LEU A 4 9.38 -7.84 -6.02
C LEU A 4 9.78 -8.77 -7.17
N LEU A 5 8.88 -9.26 -8.01
CA LEU A 5 9.23 -10.09 -9.16
C LEU A 5 9.22 -9.22 -10.41
N TYR A 6 8.05 -8.68 -10.69
CA TYR A 6 7.70 -8.03 -11.96
C TYR A 6 7.72 -6.49 -11.88
N GLY A 7 8.32 -5.94 -10.81
CA GLY A 7 8.41 -4.49 -10.59
C GLY A 7 7.15 -3.85 -9.98
N PRO A 8 7.24 -2.55 -9.62
CA PRO A 8 6.19 -1.85 -8.86
C PRO A 8 4.85 -1.78 -9.59
N GLY A 9 4.86 -1.63 -10.92
CA GLY A 9 3.65 -1.57 -11.75
C GLY A 9 2.77 -2.81 -11.62
N ALA A 10 3.36 -4.00 -11.61
CA ALA A 10 2.62 -5.25 -11.41
C ALA A 10 1.99 -5.34 -10.01
N GLY A 11 2.70 -4.83 -8.99
CA GLY A 11 2.16 -4.72 -7.63
C GLY A 11 0.95 -3.79 -7.55
N ILE A 12 1.07 -2.61 -8.14
CA ILE A 12 -0.02 -1.62 -8.22
C ILE A 12 -1.21 -2.21 -8.99
N GLY A 13 -0.96 -2.91 -10.10
CA GLY A 13 -2.00 -3.57 -10.88
C GLY A 13 -2.82 -4.57 -10.05
N ILE A 14 -2.17 -5.43 -9.27
CA ILE A 14 -2.87 -6.37 -8.36
C ILE A 14 -3.66 -5.61 -7.28
N GLU A 15 -3.07 -4.55 -6.71
CA GLU A 15 -3.78 -3.70 -5.75
C GLU A 15 -5.04 -3.07 -6.37
N GLY A 16 -4.97 -2.64 -7.61
CA GLY A 16 -6.10 -2.10 -8.38
C GLY A 16 -7.18 -3.14 -8.60
N ILE A 17 -6.82 -4.31 -9.15
CA ILE A 17 -7.75 -5.42 -9.39
C ILE A 17 -8.45 -5.81 -8.09
N LYS A 18 -7.70 -6.00 -7.01
CA LYS A 18 -8.26 -6.32 -5.69
C LYS A 18 -9.30 -5.29 -5.25
N ASN A 19 -9.01 -3.99 -5.36
CA ASN A 19 -9.93 -2.94 -4.92
C ASN A 19 -11.16 -2.81 -5.81
N VAL A 20 -11.02 -3.02 -7.12
CA VAL A 20 -12.16 -3.09 -8.05
C VAL A 20 -13.06 -4.27 -7.72
N LEU A 21 -12.50 -5.47 -7.56
CA LEU A 21 -13.27 -6.66 -7.17
C LEU A 21 -13.95 -6.47 -5.81
N HIS A 22 -13.24 -5.85 -4.85
CA HIS A 22 -13.80 -5.54 -3.55
C HIS A 22 -15.02 -4.62 -3.67
N TYR A 23 -14.94 -3.56 -4.50
CA TYR A 23 -16.07 -2.67 -4.76
C TYR A 23 -17.24 -3.40 -5.43
N LEU A 24 -16.98 -4.24 -6.44
CA LEU A 24 -18.04 -4.97 -7.15
C LEU A 24 -18.77 -5.98 -6.24
N ILE A 25 -18.06 -6.59 -5.29
CA ILE A 25 -18.62 -7.63 -4.40
C ILE A 25 -19.29 -7.03 -3.17
N ARG A 26 -18.68 -6.00 -2.56
CA ARG A 26 -19.12 -5.43 -1.28
C ARG A 26 -19.81 -4.08 -1.40
N GLY A 27 -19.73 -3.43 -2.56
CA GLY A 27 -20.14 -2.05 -2.74
C GLY A 27 -19.18 -1.05 -2.12
N GLY A 28 -19.52 0.23 -2.27
CA GLY A 28 -18.87 1.35 -1.60
C GLY A 28 -19.80 2.00 -0.58
N GLU A 29 -19.25 2.82 0.30
CA GLU A 29 -20.04 3.60 1.26
C GLU A 29 -20.95 4.57 0.51
N ALA A 30 -22.26 4.42 0.72
CA ALA A 30 -23.31 5.09 -0.05
C ALA A 30 -23.15 4.95 -1.58
N GLY A 31 -22.57 3.84 -2.05
CA GLY A 31 -22.30 3.58 -3.47
C GLY A 31 -21.06 4.28 -4.03
N LEU A 32 -20.24 4.94 -3.21
CA LEU A 32 -19.01 5.59 -3.65
C LEU A 32 -17.76 4.79 -3.24
N PRO A 33 -16.77 4.59 -4.13
CA PRO A 33 -15.58 3.79 -3.85
C PRO A 33 -14.50 4.54 -3.06
N ILE A 34 -14.87 5.38 -2.08
CA ILE A 34 -13.94 6.24 -1.33
C ILE A 34 -12.94 5.40 -0.54
N GLY A 35 -13.44 4.42 0.22
CA GLY A 35 -12.60 3.50 1.00
C GLY A 35 -11.68 2.63 0.12
N GLN A 36 -12.17 2.17 -1.03
CA GLN A 36 -11.39 1.40 -1.99
C GLN A 36 -10.31 2.25 -2.66
N ALA A 37 -10.59 3.51 -2.99
CA ALA A 37 -9.61 4.45 -3.49
C ALA A 37 -8.52 4.76 -2.45
N ALA A 38 -8.92 4.97 -1.19
CA ALA A 38 -8.00 5.15 -0.06
C ALA A 38 -7.10 3.92 0.13
N ASN A 39 -7.66 2.71 0.07
CA ASN A 39 -6.90 1.48 0.20
C ASN A 39 -5.96 1.23 -1.00
N PHE A 40 -6.39 1.59 -2.20
CA PHE A 40 -5.55 1.54 -3.40
C PHE A 40 -4.36 2.51 -3.31
N LEU A 41 -4.58 3.74 -2.86
CA LEU A 41 -3.50 4.71 -2.63
C LEU A 41 -2.50 4.16 -1.61
N ALA A 42 -2.99 3.71 -0.45
CA ALA A 42 -2.14 3.14 0.60
C ALA A 42 -1.30 1.97 0.09
N GLY A 43 -1.95 1.01 -0.58
CA GLY A 43 -1.28 -0.16 -1.13
C GLY A 43 -0.25 0.20 -2.20
N SER A 44 -0.60 1.14 -3.09
CA SER A 44 0.29 1.58 -4.19
C SER A 44 1.56 2.23 -3.68
N VAL A 45 1.46 3.13 -2.68
CA VAL A 45 2.63 3.74 -2.04
C VAL A 45 3.49 2.65 -1.38
N TYR A 46 2.86 1.77 -0.60
CA TYR A 46 3.55 0.70 0.13
C TYR A 46 4.36 -0.21 -0.80
N VAL A 47 3.71 -0.76 -1.83
CA VAL A 47 4.36 -1.71 -2.75
C VAL A 47 5.44 -1.05 -3.60
N SER A 48 5.25 0.22 -3.98
CA SER A 48 6.22 0.96 -4.78
C SER A 48 7.50 1.19 -4.00
N VAL A 49 7.39 1.67 -2.76
CA VAL A 49 8.55 1.93 -1.89
C VAL A 49 9.28 0.63 -1.56
N ALA A 50 8.53 -0.43 -1.21
CA ALA A 50 9.12 -1.72 -0.90
C ALA A 50 9.88 -2.32 -2.10
N ALA A 51 9.28 -2.27 -3.30
CA ALA A 51 9.92 -2.77 -4.52
C ALA A 51 11.14 -1.93 -4.93
N TRP A 52 11.07 -0.61 -4.79
CA TRP A 52 12.18 0.31 -5.08
C TRP A 52 13.38 0.08 -4.16
N ALA A 53 13.15 -0.10 -2.86
CA ALA A 53 14.21 -0.35 -1.89
C ALA A 53 14.86 -1.72 -2.10
N TYR A 54 14.04 -2.76 -2.32
CA TYR A 54 14.53 -4.09 -2.64
C TYR A 54 15.27 -4.13 -4.01
N GLY A 55 14.87 -3.29 -4.97
CA GLY A 55 15.57 -3.13 -6.24
C GLY A 55 17.00 -2.59 -6.08
N ARG A 56 17.26 -1.73 -5.07
CA ARG A 56 18.62 -1.25 -4.78
C ARG A 56 19.48 -2.28 -4.07
N ARG A 57 18.85 -3.10 -3.24
CA ARG A 57 19.54 -4.12 -2.46
C ARG A 57 18.65 -5.36 -2.40
N SER A 58 18.84 -6.26 -3.35
CA SER A 58 17.97 -7.44 -3.55
C SER A 58 18.26 -8.58 -2.57
N ASP A 59 18.27 -8.26 -1.28
CA ASP A 59 18.45 -9.18 -0.16
C ASP A 59 17.38 -8.93 0.93
N ALA A 60 17.45 -9.71 2.01
CA ALA A 60 16.50 -9.58 3.12
C ALA A 60 16.53 -8.18 3.77
N ALA A 61 17.71 -7.56 3.89
CA ALA A 61 17.84 -6.25 4.52
C ALA A 61 17.23 -5.14 3.66
N GLY A 62 17.44 -5.17 2.34
CA GLY A 62 16.80 -4.22 1.43
C GLY A 62 15.29 -4.36 1.43
N LEU A 63 14.76 -5.59 1.54
CA LEU A 63 13.33 -5.79 1.73
C LEU A 63 12.86 -5.22 3.08
N ALA A 64 13.53 -5.53 4.19
CA ALA A 64 13.15 -5.06 5.51
C ALA A 64 13.10 -3.51 5.59
N VAL A 65 14.13 -2.84 5.06
CA VAL A 65 14.16 -1.38 4.93
C VAL A 65 13.02 -0.88 4.06
N GLY A 66 12.76 -1.54 2.92
CA GLY A 66 11.65 -1.21 2.04
C GLY A 66 10.28 -1.30 2.69
N LEU A 67 10.05 -2.34 3.49
CA LEU A 67 8.79 -2.54 4.21
C LEU A 67 8.61 -1.52 5.35
N ALA A 68 9.68 -1.18 6.07
CA ALA A 68 9.66 -0.15 7.11
C ALA A 68 9.38 1.25 6.51
N LEU A 69 10.14 1.64 5.48
CA LEU A 69 9.94 2.90 4.77
C LEU A 69 8.57 2.95 4.09
N GLY A 70 8.13 1.84 3.48
CA GLY A 70 6.82 1.71 2.87
C GLY A 70 5.70 1.93 3.88
N SER A 71 5.82 1.39 5.09
CA SER A 71 4.86 1.61 6.18
C SER A 71 4.80 3.08 6.58
N LEU A 72 5.96 3.71 6.81
CA LEU A 72 6.04 5.12 7.22
C LEU A 72 5.48 6.06 6.15
N LEU A 73 5.92 5.90 4.90
CA LEU A 73 5.47 6.76 3.80
C LEU A 73 3.99 6.56 3.49
N THR A 74 3.47 5.33 3.65
CA THR A 74 2.03 5.07 3.53
C THR A 74 1.26 5.78 4.63
N ALA A 75 1.73 5.74 5.88
CA ALA A 75 1.07 6.44 6.99
C ALA A 75 1.04 7.96 6.78
N VAL A 76 2.16 8.55 6.33
CA VAL A 76 2.23 9.98 5.99
C VAL A 76 1.31 10.33 4.81
N ALA A 77 1.37 9.54 3.73
CA ALA A 77 0.52 9.75 2.56
C ALA A 77 -0.96 9.64 2.91
N MET A 78 -1.34 8.67 3.76
CA MET A 78 -2.71 8.50 4.21
C MET A 78 -3.16 9.60 5.16
N ALA A 79 -2.29 10.11 6.04
CA ALA A 79 -2.60 11.27 6.86
C ALA A 79 -2.88 12.51 5.99
N ALA A 80 -2.02 12.79 5.00
CA ALA A 80 -2.21 13.89 4.07
C ALA A 80 -3.47 13.70 3.21
N ALA A 81 -3.68 12.51 2.64
CA ALA A 81 -4.87 12.22 1.84
C ALA A 81 -6.16 12.36 2.65
N ASN A 82 -6.16 11.94 3.92
CA ASN A 82 -7.31 12.11 4.79
C ASN A 82 -7.61 13.58 5.08
N TYR A 83 -6.58 14.38 5.36
CA TYR A 83 -6.76 15.80 5.67
C TYR A 83 -7.27 16.60 4.47
N PHE A 84 -6.63 16.43 3.30
CA PHE A 84 -6.90 17.27 2.13
C PHE A 84 -8.05 16.78 1.24
N PHE A 85 -8.33 15.47 1.23
CA PHE A 85 -9.25 14.89 0.25
C PHE A 85 -10.33 14.02 0.89
N LEU A 86 -9.98 12.99 1.67
CA LEU A 86 -10.96 11.98 2.09
C LEU A 86 -11.97 12.55 3.08
N PHE A 87 -11.55 13.14 4.21
CA PHE A 87 -12.52 13.72 5.17
C PHE A 87 -13.35 14.85 4.56
N PRO A 88 -12.77 15.81 3.80
CA PRO A 88 -13.56 16.79 3.07
C PRO A 88 -14.62 16.16 2.15
N LEU A 89 -14.27 15.08 1.43
CA LEU A 89 -15.19 14.36 0.56
C LEU A 89 -16.31 13.65 1.36
N TYR A 90 -15.96 12.99 2.47
CA TYR A 90 -16.91 12.36 3.37
C TYR A 90 -17.94 13.35 3.92
N ILE A 91 -17.49 14.54 4.33
CA ILE A 91 -18.37 15.59 4.86
C ILE A 91 -19.25 16.16 3.73
N ALA A 92 -18.65 16.49 2.58
CA ALA A 92 -19.36 17.19 1.51
C ALA A 92 -20.38 16.31 0.76
N VAL A 93 -20.07 15.02 0.56
CA VAL A 93 -20.90 14.13 -0.26
C VAL A 93 -21.76 13.21 0.59
N LEU A 94 -21.23 12.72 1.70
CA LEU A 94 -21.91 11.76 2.57
C LEU A 94 -22.53 12.40 3.82
N HIS A 95 -22.38 13.71 4.00
CA HIS A 95 -22.91 14.46 5.15
C HIS A 95 -22.48 13.86 6.49
N TYR A 96 -21.25 13.31 6.55
CA TYR A 96 -20.73 12.69 7.75
C TYR A 96 -20.58 13.76 8.86
N PRO A 97 -21.07 13.51 10.09
CA PRO A 97 -21.12 14.52 11.16
C PRO A 97 -19.76 14.66 11.86
N ILE A 98 -18.73 15.07 11.11
CA ILE A 98 -17.37 15.31 11.62
C ILE A 98 -17.12 16.81 11.62
N ALA A 99 -16.83 17.37 12.79
CA ALA A 99 -16.42 18.77 12.91
C ALA A 99 -15.00 18.96 12.34
N ARG A 100 -14.72 20.11 11.72
CA ARG A 100 -13.44 20.34 11.03
C ARG A 100 -12.26 20.35 12.01
N GLU A 101 -12.50 20.83 13.21
CA GLU A 101 -11.58 20.84 14.34
C GLU A 101 -11.16 19.44 14.79
N ASP A 102 -12.00 18.42 14.60
CA ASP A 102 -11.74 17.04 15.02
C ASP A 102 -10.94 16.23 13.99
N ILE A 103 -10.84 16.71 12.75
CA ILE A 103 -10.16 16.00 11.66
C ILE A 103 -8.69 15.76 11.98
N LEU A 104 -7.96 16.79 12.41
CA LEU A 104 -6.53 16.66 12.70
C LEU A 104 -6.25 15.75 13.90
N PRO A 105 -6.93 15.90 15.06
CA PRO A 105 -6.85 14.93 16.15
C PRO A 105 -7.14 13.48 15.70
N LEU A 106 -8.18 13.25 14.91
CA LEU A 106 -8.54 11.93 14.40
C LEU A 106 -7.45 11.35 13.49
N ILE A 107 -6.83 12.18 12.65
CA ILE A 107 -5.75 11.75 11.78
C ILE A 107 -4.52 11.32 12.60
N LEU A 108 -4.12 12.13 13.58
CA LEU A 108 -2.91 11.86 14.37
C LEU A 108 -3.10 10.69 15.33
N THR A 109 -4.29 10.51 15.89
CA THR A 109 -4.57 9.49 16.91
C THR A 109 -5.10 8.18 16.35
N ALA A 110 -5.74 8.19 15.18
CA ALA A 110 -6.31 6.99 14.58
C ALA A 110 -5.69 6.68 13.21
N ILE A 111 -5.79 7.58 12.23
CA ILE A 111 -5.42 7.28 10.84
C ILE A 111 -3.92 6.97 10.69
N PHE A 112 -3.06 7.83 11.21
CA PHE A 112 -1.62 7.67 11.13
C PHE A 112 -1.14 6.39 11.84
N PRO A 113 -1.48 6.15 13.13
CA PRO A 113 -1.06 4.92 13.81
C PRO A 113 -1.70 3.66 13.20
N PHE A 114 -2.95 3.71 12.76
CA PHE A 114 -3.58 2.58 12.05
C PHE A 114 -2.80 2.17 10.81
N ASN A 115 -2.36 3.14 9.99
CA ASN A 115 -1.59 2.84 8.78
C ASN A 115 -0.18 2.32 9.08
N LEU A 116 0.46 2.78 10.17
CA LEU A 116 1.72 2.21 10.63
C LEU A 116 1.57 0.74 11.07
N VAL A 117 0.56 0.45 11.89
CA VAL A 117 0.27 -0.92 12.35
C VAL A 117 -0.07 -1.82 11.16
N LYS A 118 -0.97 -1.37 10.27
CA LYS A 118 -1.34 -2.09 9.05
C LYS A 118 -0.11 -2.39 8.19
N GLY A 119 0.74 -1.38 7.94
CA GLY A 119 1.97 -1.53 7.17
C GLY A 119 2.96 -2.51 7.82
N GLY A 120 3.10 -2.46 9.13
CA GLY A 120 3.93 -3.38 9.90
C GLY A 120 3.46 -4.82 9.81
N LEU A 121 2.16 -5.08 10.00
CA LEU A 121 1.57 -6.42 9.90
C LEU A 121 1.73 -7.01 8.49
N ILE A 122 1.42 -6.23 7.46
CA ILE A 122 1.64 -6.62 6.07
C ILE A 122 3.13 -6.90 5.83
N GLY A 123 4.01 -6.07 6.39
CA GLY A 123 5.45 -6.22 6.29
C GLY A 123 5.97 -7.51 6.92
N ILE A 124 5.49 -7.85 8.12
CA ILE A 124 5.84 -9.10 8.80
C ILE A 124 5.46 -10.31 7.94
N VAL A 125 4.23 -10.32 7.42
CA VAL A 125 3.76 -11.40 6.53
C VAL A 125 4.58 -11.45 5.25
N ALA A 126 4.84 -10.30 4.63
CA ALA A 126 5.64 -10.20 3.42
C ALA A 126 7.07 -10.71 3.62
N PHE A 127 7.70 -10.37 4.75
CA PHE A 127 9.05 -10.79 5.09
C PHE A 127 9.13 -12.29 5.42
N ALA A 128 8.12 -12.83 6.10
CA ALA A 128 8.00 -14.26 6.36
C ALA A 128 7.88 -15.06 5.06
N LEU A 129 7.05 -14.59 4.13
CA LEU A 129 6.92 -15.18 2.78
C LEU A 129 8.22 -15.08 1.99
N TYR A 130 8.89 -13.92 2.04
CA TYR A 130 10.18 -13.74 1.38
C TYR A 130 11.22 -14.72 1.92
N SER A 131 11.32 -14.89 3.24
CA SER A 131 12.28 -15.82 3.86
C SER A 131 12.12 -17.25 3.32
N ARG A 132 10.90 -17.68 3.01
CA ARG A 132 10.62 -19.00 2.40
C ARG A 132 10.88 -19.05 0.90
N LEU A 133 10.66 -17.94 0.19
CA LEU A 133 10.66 -17.90 -1.28
C LEU A 133 11.90 -17.24 -1.90
N HIS A 134 12.82 -16.71 -1.10
CA HIS A 134 13.92 -15.86 -1.58
C HIS A 134 14.80 -16.54 -2.66
N GLY A 135 15.07 -17.84 -2.54
CA GLY A 135 15.80 -18.60 -3.56
C GLY A 135 15.09 -18.60 -4.91
N TRP A 136 13.81 -19.00 -4.90
CA TRP A 136 12.95 -18.99 -6.09
C TRP A 136 12.76 -17.60 -6.69
N ILE A 137 12.60 -16.56 -5.85
CA ILE A 137 12.46 -15.16 -6.29
C ILE A 137 13.71 -14.71 -7.06
N ARG A 138 14.92 -15.07 -6.57
CA ARG A 138 16.18 -14.70 -7.23
C ARG A 138 16.36 -15.38 -8.58
N GLU A 139 16.02 -16.67 -8.67
CA GLU A 139 16.08 -17.42 -9.94
C GLU A 139 15.14 -16.84 -11.00
N ARG A 140 13.90 -16.49 -10.61
CA ARG A 140 12.91 -15.89 -11.51
C ARG A 140 13.35 -14.52 -12.02
N ARG A 141 13.85 -13.65 -11.15
CA ARG A 141 14.38 -12.34 -11.57
C ARG A 141 15.51 -12.46 -12.59
N ALA A 142 16.44 -13.40 -12.40
CA ALA A 142 17.56 -13.59 -13.33
C ALA A 142 17.08 -14.02 -14.72
N THR A 143 16.02 -14.82 -14.77
CA THR A 143 15.40 -15.29 -16.02
C THR A 143 14.72 -14.14 -16.77
N GLU A 144 13.96 -13.29 -16.08
CA GLU A 144 13.24 -12.16 -16.70
C GLU A 144 14.19 -11.10 -17.26
N VAL A 145 15.21 -10.70 -16.51
CA VAL A 145 16.22 -9.72 -16.97
C VAL A 145 16.95 -10.24 -18.21
N SER A 146 17.13 -11.56 -18.32
CA SER A 146 17.74 -12.18 -19.50
C SER A 146 16.81 -12.21 -20.71
N ALA A 147 15.50 -12.28 -20.50
CA ALA A 147 14.49 -12.25 -21.55
C ALA A 147 14.29 -10.84 -22.11
N GLU A 148 14.33 -9.79 -21.28
CA GLU A 148 14.24 -8.38 -21.72
C GLU A 148 15.46 -7.90 -22.53
N ARG A 149 16.59 -8.63 -22.44
CA ARG A 149 17.84 -8.31 -23.16
C ARG A 149 17.95 -8.98 -24.54
N ARG A 150 16.97 -9.78 -24.95
CA ARG A 150 16.90 -10.43 -26.27
C ARG A 150 15.90 -9.71 -27.15
#